data_AF-E8R3G4-F1
#
_entry.id   AF-E8R3G4-F1
#
_cell.length_a   1.000
_cell.length_b   1.000
_cell.length_c   1.000
_cell.angle_alpha   90.00
_cell.angle_beta   90.00
_cell.angle_gamma   90.00
#
_symmetry.space_group_name_H-M   'P 1'
#
loop_
_entity.id
_entity.type
_entity.pdbx_description
1 polymer ?
#
loop_
_entity_poly.entity_id
_entity_poly.type
_entity_poly.pdbx_seq_one_letter_code
_entity_poly.pdbx_strand_id
1 'polypeptide(L)'
;MGKSERRLKLEASLAENPGDTFLRYGLAMQCLQEGDLAEGRQRLRDLIADHPEDSIAAYQQLAQSLLDHGEIEEARAILEVGIVKARLKGDAHAASEMEGLLIQC
;
A
#
# COMPACT_ATOMS: atom_id res chain seq x y z
N MET A 1 -5.51 13.28 -18.76
CA MET A 1 -4.96 13.99 -17.59
C MET A 1 -3.58 13.43 -17.33
N GLY A 2 -2.54 14.27 -17.22
CA GLY A 2 -1.16 13.82 -16.99
C GLY A 2 -0.85 13.67 -15.50
N LYS A 3 0.34 13.14 -15.18
CA LYS A 3 0.83 12.99 -13.81
C LYS A 3 0.89 14.34 -13.09
N SER A 4 0.54 14.38 -11.81
CA SER A 4 0.67 15.60 -11.00
C SER A 4 2.14 15.99 -10.78
N GLU A 5 2.37 17.27 -10.48
CA GLU A 5 3.71 17.76 -10.08
C GLU A 5 4.24 17.01 -8.86
N ARG A 6 3.36 16.57 -7.97
CA ARG A 6 3.72 15.77 -6.80
C ARG A 6 4.24 14.40 -7.21
N ARG A 7 3.55 13.72 -8.13
CA ARG A 7 3.99 12.43 -8.68
C ARG A 7 5.35 12.55 -9.36
N LEU A 8 5.51 13.57 -10.21
CA LEU A 8 6.77 13.80 -10.93
C LEU A 8 7.95 14.06 -9.97
N LYS A 9 7.72 14.81 -8.88
CA LYS A 9 8.76 15.03 -7.85
C LYS A 9 9.12 13.75 -7.12
N LEU A 10 8.14 12.93 -6.75
CA LEU A 10 8.38 11.64 -6.10
C LEU A 10 9.16 10.68 -7.02
N GLU A 11 8.82 10.64 -8.31
CA GLU A 11 9.55 9.85 -9.31
C GLU A 11 11.00 10.33 -9.46
N ALA A 12 11.24 11.64 -9.50
CA ALA A 12 12.59 12.19 -9.56
C ALA A 12 13.42 11.84 -8.31
N SER A 13 12.86 12.00 -7.11
CA SER A 13 13.54 11.63 -5.86
C SER A 13 13.82 10.13 -5.75
N LEU A 14 12.92 9.28 -6.28
CA LEU A 14 13.15 7.83 -6.35
C LEU A 14 14.22 7.45 -7.36
N ALA A 15 14.41 8.22 -8.44
CA ALA A 15 15.51 7.97 -9.37
C ALA A 15 16.87 8.19 -8.69
N GLU A 16 16.93 9.13 -7.73
CA GLU A 16 18.13 9.37 -6.92
C GLU A 16 18.28 8.36 -5.77
N ASN A 17 17.17 7.93 -5.17
CA ASN A 17 17.16 6.94 -4.08
C ASN A 17 16.09 5.85 -4.27
N PRO A 18 16.35 4.82 -5.10
CA PRO A 18 15.34 3.80 -5.43
C PRO A 18 14.91 2.91 -4.25
N GLY A 19 15.77 2.79 -3.23
CA GLY A 19 15.53 1.95 -2.05
C GLY A 19 14.70 2.63 -0.95
N ASP A 20 14.34 3.90 -1.12
CA ASP A 20 13.58 4.64 -0.12
C ASP A 20 12.13 4.16 -0.05
N THR A 21 11.83 3.33 0.94
CA THR A 21 10.50 2.74 1.14
C THR A 21 9.42 3.79 1.37
N PHE A 22 9.76 4.94 1.97
CA PHE A 22 8.83 6.03 2.21
C PHE A 22 8.46 6.73 0.89
N LEU A 23 9.44 7.00 0.03
CA LEU A 23 9.19 7.56 -1.29
C LEU A 23 8.43 6.58 -2.19
N ARG A 24 8.76 5.28 -2.13
CA ARG A 24 8.04 4.22 -2.87
C ARG A 24 6.57 4.17 -2.46
N TYR A 25 6.30 4.18 -1.16
CA TYR A 25 4.94 4.25 -0.63
C TYR A 25 4.23 5.55 -1.04
N GLY A 26 4.90 6.69 -0.89
CA GLY A 26 4.34 8.00 -1.26
C GLY A 26 3.96 8.08 -2.73
N LEU A 27 4.77 7.52 -3.63
CA LEU A 27 4.46 7.45 -5.06
C LEU A 27 3.27 6.52 -5.33
N ALA A 28 3.20 5.37 -4.68
CA ALA A 28 2.07 4.46 -4.79
C ALA A 28 0.75 5.15 -4.38
N MET A 29 0.76 5.86 -3.24
CA MET A 29 -0.40 6.61 -2.78
C MET A 29 -0.79 7.75 -3.73
N GLN A 30 0.20 8.43 -4.31
CA GLN A 30 -0.08 9.47 -5.30
C GLN A 30 -0.77 8.91 -6.54
N CYS A 31 -0.36 7.73 -7.01
CA CYS A 31 -1.01 7.06 -8.13
C CYS A 31 -2.47 6.71 -7.78
N LEU A 32 -2.72 6.13 -6.60
CA LEU A 32 -4.09 5.83 -6.15
C LEU A 32 -4.95 7.09 -6.07
N GLN A 33 -4.42 8.19 -5.52
CA GLN A 33 -5.13 9.47 -5.43
C GLN A 33 -5.48 10.05 -6.81
N GLU A 34 -4.64 9.83 -7.82
CA GLU A 34 -4.86 10.24 -9.21
C GLU A 34 -5.86 9.34 -9.96
N GLY A 35 -6.35 8.26 -9.32
CA GLY A 35 -7.21 7.26 -9.95
C GLY A 35 -6.45 6.26 -10.81
N ASP A 36 -5.11 6.28 -10.78
CA ASP A 36 -4.24 5.32 -11.45
C ASP A 36 -4.06 4.07 -10.56
N LEU A 37 -5.19 3.37 -10.37
CA LEU A 37 -5.32 2.27 -9.42
C LEU A 37 -4.39 1.11 -9.75
N ALA A 38 -4.25 0.80 -11.04
CA ALA A 38 -3.40 -0.29 -11.50
C ALA A 38 -1.94 -0.04 -11.11
N GLU A 39 -1.41 1.16 -11.41
CA GLU A 39 -0.03 1.49 -11.06
C GLU A 39 0.16 1.64 -9.55
N GLY A 40 -0.75 2.32 -8.86
CA GLY A 40 -0.67 2.50 -7.41
C GLY A 40 -0.66 1.18 -6.66
N ARG A 41 -1.56 0.26 -6.99
CA ARG A 41 -1.60 -1.07 -6.36
C ARG A 41 -0.39 -1.92 -6.73
N GLN A 42 0.07 -1.88 -7.97
CA GLN A 42 1.29 -2.60 -8.34
C GLN A 42 2.49 -2.12 -7.52
N ARG A 43 2.65 -0.80 -7.36
CA ARG A 43 3.72 -0.23 -6.52
C ARG A 43 3.62 -0.64 -5.06
N LEU A 44 2.41 -0.73 -4.49
CA LEU A 44 2.21 -1.27 -3.15
C LEU A 44 2.61 -2.75 -3.08
N ARG A 45 2.23 -3.57 -4.06
CA ARG A 45 2.63 -4.99 -4.13
C ARG A 45 4.15 -5.15 -4.21
N ASP A 46 4.82 -4.36 -5.06
CA ASP A 46 6.28 -4.39 -5.19
C ASP A 46 6.97 -3.98 -3.89
N LEU A 47 6.47 -2.93 -3.23
CA LEU A 47 6.98 -2.49 -1.93
C LEU A 47 6.81 -3.58 -0.86
N ILE A 48 5.65 -4.23 -0.82
CA ILE A 48 5.37 -5.36 0.09
C ILE A 48 6.30 -6.54 -0.18
N ALA A 49 6.53 -6.87 -1.46
CA ALA A 49 7.40 -7.98 -1.86
C ALA A 49 8.86 -7.74 -1.44
N ASP A 50 9.35 -6.52 -1.63
CA ASP A 50 10.74 -6.17 -1.32
C ASP A 50 10.98 -5.93 0.19
N HIS A 51 9.99 -5.35 0.87
CA HIS A 51 10.12 -4.92 2.28
C HIS A 51 8.90 -5.34 3.13
N PRO A 52 8.62 -6.64 3.26
CA PRO A 52 7.37 -7.12 3.88
C PRO A 52 7.21 -6.76 5.36
N GLU A 53 8.31 -6.51 6.08
CA GLU A 53 8.29 -6.14 7.51
C GLU A 53 8.14 -4.63 7.72
N ASP A 54 8.52 -3.81 6.74
CA ASP A 54 8.47 -2.33 6.81
C ASP A 54 7.26 -1.73 6.09
N SER A 55 6.48 -2.57 5.42
CA SER A 55 5.37 -2.15 4.55
C SER A 55 4.00 -2.36 5.19
N ILE A 56 3.89 -2.29 6.53
CA ILE A 56 2.62 -2.52 7.24
C ILE A 56 1.49 -1.63 6.69
N ALA A 57 1.75 -0.34 6.52
CA ALA A 57 0.79 0.60 5.94
C ALA A 57 0.43 0.26 4.48
N ALA A 58 1.35 -0.34 3.72
CA ALA A 58 1.09 -0.72 2.33
C ALA A 58 0.08 -1.87 2.23
N TYR A 59 0.10 -2.83 3.16
CA TYR A 59 -0.92 -3.89 3.21
C TYR A 59 -2.32 -3.29 3.41
N GLN A 60 -2.47 -2.39 4.38
CA GLN A 60 -3.74 -1.72 4.68
C GLN A 60 -4.25 -0.92 3.47
N GLN A 61 -3.40 -0.10 2.84
CA GLN A 61 -3.81 0.71 1.68
C GLN A 61 -4.14 -0.12 0.45
N LEU A 62 -3.39 -1.20 0.20
CA LEU A 62 -3.67 -2.11 -0.92
C LEU A 62 -5.02 -2.78 -0.72
N ALA A 63 -5.27 -3.33 0.48
CA ALA A 63 -6.54 -3.97 0.81
C ALA A 63 -7.72 -3.00 0.77
N GLN A 64 -7.57 -1.80 1.33
CA GLN A 64 -8.60 -0.75 1.25
C GLN A 64 -8.92 -0.43 -0.21
N SER A 65 -7.90 -0.22 -1.04
CA SER A 65 -8.10 0.07 -2.46
C SER A 65 -8.85 -1.05 -3.17
N LEU A 66 -8.53 -2.32 -2.88
CA LEU A 66 -9.21 -3.49 -3.44
C LEU A 66 -10.68 -3.57 -2.99
N LEU A 67 -10.94 -3.35 -1.69
CA LEU A 67 -12.30 -3.29 -1.13
C LEU A 67 -13.17 -2.23 -1.81
N ASP A 68 -12.62 -1.02 -1.98
CA ASP A 68 -13.33 0.10 -2.61
C ASP A 68 -13.78 -0.22 -4.05
N HIS A 69 -13.18 -1.22 -4.68
CA HIS A 69 -13.45 -1.64 -6.06
C HIS A 69 -14.07 -3.04 -6.15
N GLY A 70 -14.50 -3.62 -5.02
CA GLY A 70 -15.20 -4.90 -4.97
C GLY A 70 -14.30 -6.13 -5.18
N GLU A 71 -12.98 -5.98 -5.10
CA GLU A 71 -12.01 -7.09 -5.19
C GLU A 71 -11.80 -7.74 -3.82
N ILE A 72 -12.90 -8.26 -3.27
CA ILE A 72 -13.01 -8.71 -1.88
C ILE A 72 -12.05 -9.85 -1.54
N GLU A 73 -11.97 -10.87 -2.38
CA GLU A 73 -11.14 -12.04 -2.11
C GLU A 73 -9.65 -11.70 -2.05
N GLU A 74 -9.18 -10.79 -2.92
CA GLU A 74 -7.80 -10.34 -2.88
C GLU A 74 -7.55 -9.45 -1.66
N ALA A 75 -8.49 -8.54 -1.34
CA ALA A 75 -8.38 -7.71 -0.15
C ALA A 75 -8.26 -8.55 1.13
N ARG A 76 -9.09 -9.60 1.26
CA ARG A 76 -9.03 -10.57 2.37
C ARG A 76 -7.63 -11.17 2.50
N ALA A 77 -7.09 -11.71 1.41
CA ALA A 77 -5.77 -12.33 1.42
C ALA A 77 -4.65 -11.37 1.84
N ILE A 78 -4.70 -10.12 1.36
CA ILE A 78 -3.74 -9.07 1.74
C ILE A 78 -3.86 -8.70 3.22
N LEU A 79 -5.08 -8.56 3.74
CA LEU A 79 -5.33 -8.21 5.14
C LEU A 79 -4.85 -9.31 6.09
N GLU A 80 -5.11 -10.59 5.78
CA GLU A 80 -4.68 -11.71 6.61
C GLU A 80 -3.15 -11.72 6.79
N VAL A 81 -2.40 -11.49 5.70
CA VAL A 81 -0.93 -11.38 5.76
C VAL A 81 -0.51 -10.12 6.52
N GLY A 82 -1.13 -8.98 6.22
CA GLY A 82 -0.82 -7.69 6.85
C GLY A 82 -1.00 -7.71 8.36
N ILE A 83 -2.09 -8.30 8.86
CA ILE A 83 -2.39 -8.43 10.29
C ILE A 83 -1.30 -9.23 11.00
N VAL A 84 -0.87 -10.36 10.41
CA VAL A 84 0.22 -11.16 10.98
C VAL A 84 1.51 -10.35 11.04
N LYS A 85 1.86 -9.61 9.97
CA LYS A 85 3.06 -8.77 9.93
C LYS A 85 3.01 -7.63 10.96
N ALA A 86 1.88 -6.94 11.09
CA ALA A 86 1.68 -5.87 12.07
C ALA A 86 1.86 -6.40 13.49
N ARG A 87 1.24 -7.55 13.82
CA ARG A 87 1.38 -8.20 15.13
C ARG A 87 2.83 -8.59 15.44
N LEU A 88 3.55 -9.16 14.46
CA LEU A 88 4.96 -9.52 14.63
C LEU A 88 5.85 -8.30 14.89
N LYS A 89 5.54 -7.15 14.27
CA LYS A 89 6.24 -5.88 14.50
C LYS A 89 5.86 -5.19 15.82
N GLY A 90 4.82 -5.68 16.51
CA GLY A 90 4.25 -5.04 17.69
C GLY A 90 3.34 -3.84 17.38
N ASP A 91 2.94 -3.67 16.12
CA ASP A 91 2.02 -2.60 15.69
C ASP A 91 0.56 -3.03 15.88
N ALA A 92 0.11 -3.00 17.13
CA ALA A 92 -1.25 -3.37 17.52
C ALA A 92 -2.32 -2.45 16.91
N HIS A 93 -1.95 -1.20 16.62
CA HIS A 93 -2.87 -0.23 16.02
C HIS A 93 -3.18 -0.61 14.58
N ALA A 94 -2.14 -0.80 13.75
CA ALA A 94 -2.33 -1.20 12.35
C ALA A 94 -3.01 -2.56 12.23
N ALA A 95 -2.68 -3.52 13.12
CA ALA A 95 -3.37 -4.81 13.15
C ALA A 95 -4.89 -4.63 13.37
N SER A 96 -5.28 -3.82 14.37
CA SER A 96 -6.69 -3.58 14.68
C SER A 96 -7.43 -2.88 13.54
N GLU A 97 -6.79 -1.92 12.86
CA GLU A 97 -7.39 -1.26 11.70
C GLU A 97 -7.63 -2.24 10.54
N MET A 98 -6.63 -3.09 10.24
CA MET A 98 -6.77 -4.11 9.21
C MET A 98 -7.82 -5.18 9.57
N GLU A 99 -7.95 -5.56 10.85
CA GLU A 99 -9.03 -6.42 11.31
C GLU A 99 -10.41 -5.77 11.08
N GLY A 100 -10.52 -4.46 11.27
CA GLY A 100 -11.73 -3.69 10.96
C GLY A 100 -12.09 -3.71 9.47
N LEU A 101 -11.09 -3.69 8.58
CA LEU A 101 -11.31 -3.85 7.14
C LEU A 101 -11.68 -5.28 6.76
N LEU A 102 -11.10 -6.28 7.44
CA LEU A 102 -11.35 -7.69 7.15
C LEU A 102 -12.81 -8.10 7.44
N ILE A 103 -13.45 -7.45 8.41
CA ILE A 103 -14.88 -7.63 8.71
C ILE A 103 -15.78 -7.13 7.57
N GLN A 104 -15.28 -6.21 6.73
CA GLN A 104 -16.03 -5.64 5.61
C GLN A 104 -15.85 -6.45 4.31
N CYS A 105 -14.94 -7.44 4.31
CA CYS A 105 -14.79 -8.42 3.25
C CYS A 105 -15.86 -9.50 3.38
#